data_AF-A0A842ITN0-F1
#
_entry.id   AF-A0A842ITN0-F1
#
_cell.length_a   1.000
_cell.length_b   1.000
_cell.length_c   1.000
_cell.angle_alpha   90.00
_cell.angle_beta   90.00
_cell.angle_gamma   90.00
#
_symmetry.space_group_name_H-M   'P 1'
#
loop_
_entity.id
_entity.type
_entity.pdbx_description
1 polymer ?
#
loop_
_entity_poly.entity_id
_entity_poly.type
_entity_poly.pdbx_seq_one_letter_code
_entity_poly.pdbx_strand_id
1 'polypeptide(L)'
;MKNHKKILLTLLLIGTLSTYGQNLPSLLTEKNINSTFSILAYDENAKEWGIAVATNNIYVGNSTIYIEPELGAFSVIAETEPKYATQGFENLKKGKSIKQAITEVKNGDSQANYRQVSGIDAKGNVFAFTGKSLKYWNGKASQILGTNYVVMGNQLADEVLSSMSSTFENSKGTLAERLLKSLIAGQNAGGQISGKQSAAVVVKGANNEWYNQIDLRVDNSKNPVEELQTLMNYHYGRIRLNQALYAKREGNLERAKQKLTEAESMLNGWTGMYSKIAGANIAVGNENSAVNWIKKGLAENSNWKTNLPAFYFLRDNLELKSIIKPDSFSVKDWESAIGMLSNLGQELEVIKLAEELIDKNIESSYLNFLIGRSYFYEKETDKAIKHLEKALKMDSENIEAQMLLDKIRIN
;
A
#
# COMPACT_ATOMS: atom_id res chain seq x y z
N MET A 1 69.93 15.06 26.50
CA MET A 1 70.10 13.61 26.78
C MET A 1 69.16 13.25 27.93
N LYS A 2 68.02 12.58 27.66
CA LYS A 2 67.76 11.14 27.91
C LYS A 2 67.97 10.77 29.40
N ASN A 3 67.03 10.20 30.18
CA ASN A 3 65.93 9.26 29.95
C ASN A 3 64.95 9.34 31.16
N HIS A 4 63.64 9.49 30.93
CA HIS A 4 62.60 8.43 30.95
C HIS A 4 62.49 7.58 32.23
N LYS A 5 61.58 7.97 33.14
CA LYS A 5 60.86 7.02 34.01
C LYS A 5 59.50 6.70 33.37
N LYS A 6 59.34 5.43 33.01
CA LYS A 6 58.15 4.84 32.40
C LYS A 6 57.00 4.86 33.41
N ILE A 7 55.95 5.63 33.11
CA ILE A 7 54.61 5.39 33.67
C ILE A 7 53.94 4.40 32.71
N LEU A 8 53.70 3.20 33.22
CA LEU A 8 52.96 2.16 32.53
C LEU A 8 51.48 2.58 32.54
N LEU A 9 51.05 3.28 31.48
CA LEU A 9 49.65 3.58 31.25
C LEU A 9 49.00 2.30 30.71
N THR A 10 48.34 1.55 31.57
CA THR A 10 47.48 0.45 31.14
C THR A 10 46.30 1.06 30.37
N LEU A 11 46.38 1.01 29.05
CA LEU A 11 45.28 1.29 28.13
C LEU A 11 44.11 0.37 28.45
N LEU A 12 43.14 0.88 29.22
CA LEU A 12 41.80 0.34 29.23
C LEU A 12 41.19 0.66 27.85
N LEU A 13 41.37 -0.27 26.92
CA LEU A 13 40.59 -0.38 25.70
C LEU A 13 39.15 -0.73 26.13
N ILE A 14 38.41 0.25 26.62
CA ILE A 14 36.95 0.14 26.71
C ILE A 14 36.49 0.26 25.27
N GLY A 15 36.12 -0.88 24.69
CA GLY A 15 35.61 -0.97 23.34
C GLY A 15 34.56 0.11 23.13
N THR A 16 34.83 0.99 22.17
CA THR A 16 33.82 1.83 21.59
C THR A 16 32.78 0.90 20.97
N LEU A 17 31.73 0.58 21.73
CA LEU A 17 30.44 0.28 21.15
C LEU A 17 30.02 1.55 20.43
N SER A 18 30.50 1.70 19.20
CA SER A 18 29.93 2.56 18.19
C SER A 18 28.53 2.02 17.94
N THR A 19 27.57 2.41 18.78
CA THR A 19 26.17 2.34 18.44
C THR A 19 26.00 3.28 17.26
N TYR A 20 25.94 2.72 16.06
CA TYR A 20 25.60 3.41 14.83
C TYR A 20 24.13 3.86 14.92
N GLY A 21 23.85 4.89 15.71
CA GLY A 21 22.56 5.57 15.75
C GLY A 21 22.50 6.57 14.60
N GLN A 22 21.56 6.38 13.67
CA GLN A 22 21.44 7.17 12.43
C GLN A 22 20.80 8.57 12.61
N ASN A 23 20.94 9.25 13.75
CA ASN A 23 20.25 10.52 14.01
C ASN A 23 21.20 11.68 14.41
N LEU A 24 21.79 12.34 13.40
CA LEU A 24 22.81 13.39 13.57
C LEU A 24 22.33 14.72 14.22
N PRO A 25 21.10 15.23 14.01
CA PRO A 25 20.65 16.48 14.63
C PRO A 25 20.39 16.37 16.16
N SER A 26 20.10 15.17 16.66
CA SER A 26 19.88 14.90 18.10
C SER A 26 21.16 14.91 18.94
N LEU A 27 22.33 14.83 18.30
CA LEU A 27 23.62 14.76 18.98
C LEU A 27 24.13 16.13 19.46
N LEU A 28 23.57 17.24 18.98
CA LEU A 28 24.02 18.60 19.30
C LEU A 28 23.11 19.34 20.29
N THR A 29 21.83 18.99 20.35
CA THR A 29 20.82 19.55 21.28
C THR A 29 20.48 18.59 22.41
N GLU A 30 21.00 17.36 22.36
CA GLU A 30 20.52 16.17 23.09
C GLU A 30 19.01 15.87 22.92
N LYS A 31 18.29 16.57 22.02
CA LYS A 31 16.83 16.49 21.90
C LYS A 31 16.35 16.57 20.46
N ASN A 32 15.48 15.63 20.07
CA ASN A 32 14.87 15.61 18.75
C ASN A 32 13.39 16.02 18.85
N ILE A 33 13.14 17.33 18.80
CA ILE A 33 11.79 17.89 18.88
C ILE A 33 11.23 18.03 17.46
N ASN A 34 10.21 17.23 17.16
CA ASN A 34 9.57 17.21 15.84
C ASN A 34 8.16 17.78 15.90
N SER A 35 7.87 18.73 15.03
CA SER A 35 6.49 19.15 14.75
C SER A 35 5.73 17.96 14.19
N THR A 36 4.52 17.68 14.67
CA THR A 36 3.74 16.50 14.25
C THR A 36 2.26 16.71 14.58
N PHE A 37 1.38 16.19 13.75
CA PHE A 37 -0.04 15.99 14.08
C PHE A 37 -0.48 14.59 13.69
N SER A 38 -1.40 14.04 14.48
CA SER A 38 -1.92 12.70 14.28
C SER A 38 -3.38 12.60 14.69
N ILE A 39 -4.05 11.62 14.09
CA ILE A 39 -5.33 11.08 14.54
C ILE A 39 -5.15 9.60 14.85
N LEU A 40 -5.66 9.18 15.99
CA LEU A 40 -5.73 7.80 16.44
C LEU A 40 -7.20 7.46 16.69
N ALA A 41 -7.70 6.35 16.15
CA ALA A 41 -9.11 5.99 16.24
C ALA A 41 -9.36 4.48 16.25
N TYR A 42 -10.57 4.11 16.71
CA TYR A 42 -11.09 2.75 16.72
C TYR A 42 -12.44 2.70 16.00
N ASP A 43 -12.60 1.75 15.10
CA ASP A 43 -13.88 1.41 14.49
C ASP A 43 -14.46 0.17 15.18
N GLU A 44 -15.49 0.37 16.01
CA GLU A 44 -16.15 -0.70 16.76
C GLU A 44 -16.81 -1.76 15.86
N ASN A 45 -17.34 -1.35 14.71
CA ASN A 45 -18.07 -2.25 13.82
C ASN A 45 -17.10 -3.16 13.07
N ALA A 46 -16.01 -2.58 12.56
CA ALA A 46 -14.97 -3.34 11.86
C ALA A 46 -13.98 -4.02 12.83
N LYS A 47 -13.96 -3.61 14.10
CA LYS A 47 -12.95 -3.97 15.12
C LYS A 47 -11.54 -3.66 14.63
N GLU A 48 -11.35 -2.43 14.18
CA GLU A 48 -10.09 -1.94 13.61
C GLU A 48 -9.53 -0.77 14.42
N TRP A 49 -8.23 -0.79 14.67
CA TRP A 49 -7.49 0.32 15.25
C TRP A 49 -6.62 0.95 14.18
N GLY A 50 -6.56 2.28 14.16
CA GLY A 50 -5.76 2.96 13.17
C GLY A 50 -5.21 4.30 13.62
N ILE A 51 -4.08 4.68 13.01
CA ILE A 51 -3.39 5.92 13.25
C ILE A 51 -3.00 6.52 11.90
N ALA A 52 -3.30 7.80 11.70
CA ALA A 52 -2.73 8.60 10.63
C ALA A 52 -1.92 9.76 11.22
N VAL A 53 -0.77 10.04 10.64
CA VAL A 53 0.20 10.99 11.18
C VAL A 53 0.95 11.71 10.06
N ALA A 54 1.29 12.97 10.28
CA ALA A 54 2.17 13.74 9.42
C ALA A 54 3.14 14.59 10.26
N THR A 55 4.33 14.83 9.71
CA THR A 55 5.42 15.55 10.37
C THR A 55 6.26 16.33 9.37
N ASN A 56 7.15 17.17 9.89
CA ASN A 56 8.21 17.84 9.16
C ASN A 56 9.58 17.20 9.45
N ASN A 57 9.57 15.88 9.65
CA ASN A 57 10.73 15.02 9.78
C ASN A 57 10.54 13.78 8.88
N ILE A 58 11.55 12.95 8.73
CA ILE A 58 11.49 11.72 7.93
C ILE A 58 10.87 10.54 8.71
N TYR A 59 10.33 9.56 7.98
CA TYR A 59 9.88 8.22 8.44
C TYR A 59 8.86 8.13 9.60
N VAL A 60 8.00 9.13 9.81
CA VAL A 60 7.15 9.20 11.02
C VAL A 60 6.30 7.97 11.33
N GLY A 61 5.86 7.23 10.31
CA GLY A 61 5.07 6.02 10.50
C GLY A 61 5.78 4.96 11.35
N ASN A 62 7.11 4.93 11.33
CA ASN A 62 7.89 4.01 12.14
C ASN A 62 8.04 4.44 13.61
N SER A 63 8.12 5.75 13.88
CA SER A 63 8.45 6.24 15.23
C SER A 63 7.23 6.44 16.12
N THR A 64 6.07 6.73 15.54
CA THR A 64 4.91 7.22 16.32
C THR A 64 3.73 6.25 16.39
N ILE A 65 3.68 5.21 15.56
CA ILE A 65 2.50 4.34 15.40
C ILE A 65 2.71 3.02 16.14
N TYR A 66 1.86 2.75 17.13
CA TYR A 66 1.87 1.48 17.86
C TYR A 66 0.45 0.92 17.93
N ILE A 67 0.23 -0.25 17.33
CA ILE A 67 -1.09 -0.90 17.28
C ILE A 67 -0.92 -2.38 17.60
N GLU A 68 -1.57 -2.84 18.66
CA GLU A 68 -1.71 -4.24 19.06
C GLU A 68 -3.21 -4.57 19.00
N PRO A 69 -3.69 -5.24 17.93
CA PRO A 69 -5.10 -5.56 17.76
C PRO A 69 -5.70 -6.24 18.99
N GLU A 70 -6.96 -5.95 19.28
CA GLU A 70 -7.71 -6.44 20.44
C GLU A 70 -7.22 -5.97 21.81
N LEU A 71 -6.11 -5.24 21.86
CA LEU A 71 -5.60 -4.60 23.06
C LEU A 71 -5.77 -3.08 23.01
N GLY A 72 -5.30 -2.45 21.94
CA GLY A 72 -5.43 -1.02 21.72
C GLY A 72 -4.39 -0.44 20.76
N ALA A 73 -4.29 0.89 20.77
CA ALA A 73 -3.29 1.63 20.02
C ALA A 73 -2.76 2.80 20.83
N PHE A 74 -1.51 3.19 20.56
CA PHE A 74 -0.83 4.34 21.15
C PHE A 74 -0.16 5.17 20.06
N SER A 75 -0.23 6.49 20.19
CA SER A 75 0.55 7.45 19.40
C SER A 75 1.39 8.31 20.33
N VAL A 76 2.70 8.37 20.06
CA VAL A 76 3.67 9.15 20.85
C VAL A 76 4.39 10.08 19.89
N ILE A 77 4.22 11.40 20.09
CA ILE A 77 4.76 12.44 19.21
C ILE A 77 5.49 13.53 20.01
N ALA A 78 6.02 14.55 19.32
CA ALA A 78 7.00 15.51 19.84
C ALA A 78 8.31 14.78 20.20
N GLU A 79 8.77 14.81 21.45
CA GLU A 79 9.91 14.00 21.88
C GLU A 79 9.46 12.54 22.10
N THR A 80 9.62 11.72 21.06
CA THR A 80 9.08 10.35 21.03
C THR A 80 9.73 9.44 22.07
N GLU A 81 8.93 8.65 22.79
CA GLU A 81 9.39 7.65 23.77
C GLU A 81 8.56 6.36 23.64
N PRO A 82 9.13 5.30 23.02
CA PRO A 82 8.44 4.03 22.80
C PRO A 82 7.96 3.33 24.08
N LYS A 83 8.49 3.67 25.26
CA LYS A 83 8.02 3.10 26.55
C LYS A 83 6.54 3.33 26.81
N TYR A 84 5.96 4.44 26.31
CA TYR A 84 4.52 4.69 26.47
C TYR A 84 3.65 3.65 25.76
N ALA A 85 4.10 3.14 24.62
CA ALA A 85 3.40 2.06 23.92
C ALA A 85 3.74 0.70 24.51
N THR A 86 5.04 0.37 24.61
CA THR A 86 5.48 -0.96 25.08
C THR A 86 4.99 -1.28 26.50
N GLN A 87 5.16 -0.37 27.46
CA GLN A 87 4.62 -0.55 28.81
C GLN A 87 3.11 -0.27 28.88
N GLY A 88 2.59 0.56 27.98
CA GLY A 88 1.16 0.82 27.84
C GLY A 88 0.38 -0.46 27.52
N PHE A 89 0.84 -1.24 26.54
CA PHE A 89 0.26 -2.54 26.22
C PHE A 89 0.35 -3.53 27.39
N GLU A 90 1.49 -3.61 28.07
CA GLU A 90 1.61 -4.46 29.27
C GLU A 90 0.66 -4.04 30.40
N ASN A 91 0.38 -2.74 30.53
CA ASN A 91 -0.61 -2.24 31.47
C ASN A 91 -2.05 -2.60 31.06
N LEU A 92 -2.38 -2.51 29.77
CA LEU A 92 -3.68 -2.94 29.25
C LEU A 92 -3.90 -4.45 29.45
N LYS A 93 -2.87 -5.28 29.22
CA LYS A 93 -2.91 -6.74 29.47
C LYS A 93 -3.20 -7.07 30.94
N LYS A 94 -2.78 -6.21 31.86
CA LYS A 94 -3.07 -6.32 33.31
C LYS A 94 -4.45 -5.78 33.69
N GLY A 95 -5.30 -5.43 32.72
CA GLY A 95 -6.66 -4.93 32.95
C GLY A 95 -6.74 -3.46 33.35
N LYS A 96 -5.65 -2.68 33.23
CA LYS A 96 -5.70 -1.23 33.48
C LYS A 96 -6.43 -0.54 32.35
N SER A 97 -7.15 0.54 32.68
CA SER A 97 -7.71 1.45 31.67
C SER A 97 -6.61 2.14 30.86
N ILE A 98 -6.93 2.63 29.66
CA ILE A 98 -5.99 3.40 28.82
C ILE A 98 -5.40 4.61 29.55
N LYS A 99 -6.20 5.29 30.40
CA LYS A 99 -5.75 6.41 31.21
C LYS A 99 -4.72 5.99 32.25
N GLN A 100 -4.96 4.89 32.95
CA GLN A 100 -4.01 4.34 33.91
C GLN A 100 -2.72 3.88 33.21
N ALA A 101 -2.85 3.19 32.06
CA ALA A 101 -1.72 2.71 31.27
C ALA A 101 -0.76 3.84 30.87
N ILE A 102 -1.29 4.97 30.39
CA ILE A 102 -0.49 6.15 30.03
C ILE A 102 0.04 6.89 31.27
N THR A 103 -0.81 7.09 32.29
CA THR A 103 -0.43 7.87 33.48
C THR A 103 0.68 7.20 34.28
N GLU A 104 0.71 5.87 34.34
CA GLU A 104 1.76 5.14 35.05
C GLU A 104 3.14 5.34 34.42
N VAL A 105 3.24 5.21 33.09
CA VAL A 105 4.48 5.48 32.36
C VAL A 105 4.89 6.94 32.52
N LYS A 106 3.92 7.86 32.42
CA LYS A 106 4.13 9.30 32.59
C LYS A 106 4.74 9.66 33.94
N ASN A 107 4.31 9.01 35.02
CA ASN A 107 4.80 9.30 36.37
C ASN A 107 6.27 8.91 36.58
N GLY A 108 6.79 7.98 35.78
CA GLY A 108 8.21 7.59 35.78
C GLY A 108 9.08 8.34 34.77
N ASP A 109 8.49 9.22 33.94
CA ASP A 109 9.17 9.90 32.85
C ASP A 109 9.47 11.36 33.20
N SER A 110 10.71 11.65 33.59
CA SER A 110 11.17 13.00 33.94
C SER A 110 11.09 13.98 32.77
N GLN A 111 10.99 13.49 31.53
CA GLN A 111 10.85 14.29 30.31
C GLN A 111 9.40 14.35 29.79
N ALA A 112 8.40 13.88 30.55
CA ALA A 112 6.99 13.84 30.10
C ALA A 112 6.45 15.21 29.64
N ASN A 113 7.02 16.32 30.14
CA ASN A 113 6.64 17.66 29.74
C ASN A 113 7.02 18.04 28.29
N TYR A 114 7.85 17.24 27.61
CA TYR A 114 8.28 17.44 26.22
C TYR A 114 7.60 16.50 25.22
N ARG A 115 6.62 15.72 25.68
CA ARG A 115 5.96 14.69 24.88
C ARG A 115 4.49 15.03 24.65
N GLN A 116 3.91 14.42 23.64
CA GLN A 116 2.46 14.23 23.61
C GLN A 116 2.17 12.76 23.38
N VAL A 117 1.23 12.22 24.15
CA VAL A 117 0.84 10.82 24.08
C VAL A 117 -0.68 10.72 23.98
N SER A 118 -1.17 9.90 23.06
CA SER A 118 -2.55 9.44 23.03
C SER A 118 -2.61 7.92 23.00
N GLY A 119 -3.74 7.38 23.42
CA GLY A 119 -4.05 5.98 23.24
C GLY A 119 -5.54 5.71 23.28
N ILE A 120 -5.90 4.55 22.76
CA ILE A 120 -7.25 4.00 22.74
C ILE A 120 -7.17 2.52 23.10
N ASP A 121 -8.06 2.04 23.98
CA ASP A 121 -8.13 0.61 24.30
C ASP A 121 -9.10 -0.14 23.36
N ALA A 122 -9.20 -1.45 23.55
CA ALA A 122 -10.07 -2.30 22.75
C ALA A 122 -11.57 -2.06 22.94
N LYS A 123 -11.95 -1.26 23.95
CA LYS A 123 -13.33 -0.85 24.21
C LYS A 123 -13.62 0.55 23.67
N GLY A 124 -12.67 1.17 22.95
CA GLY A 124 -12.82 2.52 22.40
C GLY A 124 -12.60 3.63 23.42
N ASN A 125 -12.22 3.33 24.68
CA ASN A 125 -11.93 4.40 25.63
C ASN A 125 -10.63 5.09 25.21
N VAL A 126 -10.65 6.42 25.23
CA VAL A 126 -9.51 7.25 24.81
C VAL A 126 -8.89 8.00 25.99
N PHE A 127 -7.57 8.21 25.92
CA PHE A 127 -6.88 9.15 26.79
C PHE A 127 -5.71 9.78 26.06
N ALA A 128 -5.43 11.05 26.37
CA ALA A 128 -4.25 11.74 25.85
C ALA A 128 -3.77 12.85 26.80
N PHE A 129 -2.50 13.20 26.67
CA PHE A 129 -1.94 14.39 27.32
C PHE A 129 -0.94 15.11 26.41
N THR A 130 -0.85 16.42 26.61
CA THR A 130 0.19 17.29 26.03
C THR A 130 1.09 17.78 27.15
N GLY A 131 2.40 17.60 26.98
CA GLY A 131 3.42 18.03 27.93
C GLY A 131 3.42 19.54 28.12
N LYS A 132 3.61 20.01 29.36
CA LYS A 132 3.45 21.44 29.71
C LYS A 132 4.49 22.34 29.06
N SER A 133 5.64 21.82 28.63
CA SER A 133 6.69 22.63 27.99
C SER A 133 6.31 23.05 26.56
N LEU A 134 5.42 22.29 25.90
CA LEU A 134 5.06 22.51 24.50
C LEU A 134 4.29 23.82 24.28
N LYS A 135 3.67 24.39 25.32
CA LYS A 135 2.99 25.70 25.24
C LYS A 135 3.93 26.87 24.92
N TYR A 136 5.25 26.67 25.10
CA TYR A 136 6.27 27.67 24.78
C TYR A 136 6.87 27.48 23.39
N TRP A 137 6.48 26.44 22.66
CA TRP A 137 6.91 26.25 21.28
C TRP A 137 6.05 27.10 20.35
N ASN A 138 6.59 27.46 19.19
CA ASN A 138 5.84 28.21 18.19
C ASN A 138 4.61 27.40 17.72
N GLY A 139 3.51 28.09 17.45
CA GLY A 139 2.25 27.48 17.02
C GLY A 139 1.50 26.79 18.17
N LYS A 140 0.42 26.10 17.81
CA LYS A 140 -0.47 25.45 18.77
C LYS A 140 -0.01 24.04 19.09
N ALA A 141 -0.05 23.67 20.38
CA ALA A 141 0.11 22.30 20.85
C ALA A 141 -1.09 21.91 21.73
N SER A 142 -1.86 20.91 21.30
CA SER A 142 -3.08 20.50 22.01
C SER A 142 -3.54 19.10 21.55
N GLN A 143 -4.66 18.67 22.12
CA GLN A 143 -5.39 17.45 21.79
C GLN A 143 -6.90 17.67 21.89
N ILE A 144 -7.68 16.98 21.07
CA ILE A 144 -9.14 16.89 21.16
C ILE A 144 -9.49 15.40 21.25
N LEU A 145 -10.30 15.05 22.25
CA LEU A 145 -10.80 13.70 22.46
C LEU A 145 -12.26 13.68 22.03
N GLY A 146 -12.62 12.73 21.18
CA GLY A 146 -14.01 12.44 20.83
C GLY A 146 -14.35 10.97 21.06
N THR A 147 -15.53 10.55 20.62
CA THR A 147 -15.95 9.15 20.73
C THR A 147 -15.09 8.27 19.84
N ASN A 148 -14.30 7.38 20.46
CA ASN A 148 -13.40 6.43 19.78
C ASN A 148 -12.30 7.07 18.94
N TYR A 149 -11.90 8.31 19.20
CA TYR A 149 -10.75 8.91 18.55
C TYR A 149 -10.07 10.00 19.39
N VAL A 150 -8.81 10.27 19.05
CA VAL A 150 -8.05 11.42 19.51
C VAL A 150 -7.37 12.08 18.32
N VAL A 151 -7.51 13.39 18.19
CA VAL A 151 -6.65 14.20 17.33
C VAL A 151 -5.69 15.00 18.21
N MET A 152 -4.43 15.09 17.82
CA MET A 152 -3.41 15.79 18.60
C MET A 152 -2.25 16.27 17.75
N GLY A 153 -1.54 17.29 18.21
CA GLY A 153 -0.30 17.71 17.58
C GLY A 153 0.33 18.95 18.21
N ASN A 154 1.47 19.35 17.66
CA ASN A 154 2.27 20.48 18.10
C ASN A 154 2.88 21.27 16.92
N GLN A 155 3.16 22.54 17.18
CA GLN A 155 3.57 23.53 16.18
C GLN A 155 2.60 23.63 15.00
N LEU A 156 1.31 23.66 15.31
CA LEU A 156 0.23 23.69 14.33
C LEU A 156 -0.30 25.10 14.10
N ALA A 157 -0.90 25.31 12.94
CA ALA A 157 -1.86 26.40 12.75
C ALA A 157 -3.12 26.17 13.61
N ASP A 158 -3.87 27.24 13.89
CA ASP A 158 -4.90 27.24 14.93
C ASP A 158 -6.07 26.28 14.68
N GLU A 159 -6.44 26.12 13.41
CA GLU A 159 -7.64 25.43 12.94
C GLU A 159 -7.43 23.93 12.67
N VAL A 160 -6.17 23.47 12.71
CA VAL A 160 -5.78 22.10 12.31
C VAL A 160 -6.58 21.04 13.06
N LEU A 161 -6.52 21.07 14.40
CA LEU A 161 -7.14 20.01 15.20
C LEU A 161 -8.68 20.02 15.09
N SER A 162 -9.31 21.20 15.07
CA SER A 162 -10.76 21.30 14.88
C SER A 162 -11.20 20.78 13.51
N SER A 163 -10.44 21.07 12.46
CA SER A 163 -10.71 20.59 11.09
C SER A 163 -10.53 19.08 10.98
N MET A 164 -9.48 18.52 11.59
CA MET A 164 -9.27 17.07 11.69
C MET A 164 -10.42 16.36 12.41
N SER A 165 -10.81 16.88 13.58
CA SER A 165 -11.89 16.34 14.43
C SER A 165 -13.22 16.32 13.68
N SER A 166 -13.64 17.48 13.18
CA SER A 166 -14.91 17.64 12.44
C SER A 166 -14.94 16.78 11.18
N THR A 167 -13.83 16.71 10.44
CA THR A 167 -13.78 15.86 9.23
C THR A 167 -13.90 14.39 9.57
N PHE A 168 -13.24 13.90 10.63
CA PHE A 168 -13.32 12.49 11.01
C PHE A 168 -14.74 12.09 11.40
N GLU A 169 -15.43 12.93 12.18
CA GLU A 169 -16.82 12.72 12.63
C GLU A 169 -17.81 12.69 11.46
N ASN A 170 -17.63 13.56 10.46
CA ASN A 170 -18.53 13.67 9.31
C ASN A 170 -18.16 12.76 8.13
N SER A 171 -17.00 12.12 8.18
CA SER A 171 -16.51 11.27 7.10
C SER A 171 -17.15 9.88 7.11
N LYS A 172 -17.43 9.35 5.92
CA LYS A 172 -17.85 7.97 5.68
C LYS A 172 -16.76 7.18 4.96
N GLY A 173 -16.84 5.86 5.06
CA GLY A 173 -15.91 4.90 4.45
C GLY A 173 -15.27 4.00 5.50
N THR A 174 -14.28 3.25 5.07
CA THR A 174 -13.40 2.46 5.93
C THR A 174 -12.65 3.34 6.94
N LEU A 175 -12.14 2.75 8.02
CA LEU A 175 -11.35 3.49 9.01
C LEU A 175 -10.14 4.19 8.35
N ALA A 176 -9.44 3.51 7.43
CA ALA A 176 -8.30 4.06 6.71
C ALA A 176 -8.65 5.32 5.89
N GLU A 177 -9.78 5.32 5.19
CA GLU A 177 -10.25 6.50 4.42
C GLU A 177 -10.62 7.66 5.35
N ARG A 178 -11.28 7.38 6.47
CA ARG A 178 -11.69 8.40 7.45
C ARG A 178 -10.49 9.06 8.13
N LEU A 179 -9.50 8.26 8.53
CA LEU A 179 -8.23 8.73 9.09
C LEU A 179 -7.47 9.62 8.09
N LEU A 180 -7.36 9.17 6.84
CA LEU A 180 -6.68 9.95 5.80
C LEU A 180 -7.41 11.26 5.48
N LYS A 181 -8.75 11.25 5.38
CA LYS A 181 -9.55 12.48 5.19
C LYS A 181 -9.32 13.48 6.33
N SER A 182 -9.28 12.99 7.57
CA SER A 182 -8.95 13.82 8.74
C SER A 182 -7.55 14.43 8.61
N LEU A 183 -6.53 13.63 8.27
CA LEU A 183 -5.17 14.11 8.07
C LEU A 183 -5.06 15.18 6.96
N ILE A 184 -5.74 14.96 5.84
CA ILE A 184 -5.82 15.93 4.72
C ILE A 184 -6.48 17.24 5.20
N ALA A 185 -7.57 17.18 5.95
CA ALA A 185 -8.23 18.36 6.48
C ALA A 185 -7.31 19.15 7.43
N GLY A 186 -6.54 18.45 8.27
CA GLY A 186 -5.50 19.07 9.10
C GLY A 186 -4.43 19.78 8.28
N GLN A 187 -3.93 19.13 7.22
CA GLN A 187 -2.95 19.73 6.31
C GLN A 187 -3.49 20.96 5.58
N ASN A 188 -4.76 20.93 5.14
CA ASN A 188 -5.41 22.04 4.43
C ASN A 188 -5.75 23.22 5.36
N ALA A 189 -6.00 22.96 6.64
CA ALA A 189 -6.22 23.98 7.67
C ALA A 189 -4.91 24.63 8.18
N GLY A 190 -3.85 24.60 7.35
CA GLY A 190 -2.53 25.17 7.63
C GLY A 190 -1.48 24.18 8.13
N GLY A 191 -1.89 22.98 8.55
CA GLY A 191 -0.98 21.92 9.00
C GLY A 191 0.04 22.40 10.04
N GLN A 192 1.27 21.92 9.89
CA GLN A 192 2.39 22.35 10.71
C GLN A 192 2.96 23.66 10.18
N ILE A 193 3.22 24.62 11.07
CA ILE A 193 3.74 25.94 10.67
C ILE A 193 5.18 25.89 10.15
N SER A 194 5.88 24.77 10.38
CA SER A 194 7.27 24.57 9.97
C SER A 194 7.43 23.85 8.63
N GLY A 195 6.36 23.28 8.05
CA GLY A 195 6.40 22.54 6.78
C GLY A 195 5.93 21.09 6.90
N LYS A 196 6.21 20.28 5.88
CA LYS A 196 5.77 18.87 5.76
C LYS A 196 6.88 18.05 5.09
N GLN A 197 7.13 16.84 5.58
CA GLN A 197 8.20 15.96 5.07
C GLN A 197 7.82 14.48 5.01
N SER A 198 7.07 13.94 5.98
CA SER A 198 6.61 12.55 5.94
C SER A 198 5.21 12.38 6.51
N ALA A 199 4.52 11.32 6.09
CA ALA A 199 3.19 10.96 6.55
C ALA A 199 2.94 9.45 6.46
N ALA A 200 2.04 8.94 7.29
CA ALA A 200 1.64 7.54 7.27
C ALA A 200 0.19 7.36 7.70
N VAL A 201 -0.46 6.30 7.19
CA VAL A 201 -1.74 5.76 7.68
C VAL A 201 -1.54 4.27 7.89
N VAL A 202 -1.78 3.82 9.12
CA VAL A 202 -1.72 2.40 9.49
C VAL A 202 -3.03 2.00 10.15
N VAL A 203 -3.62 0.89 9.72
CA VAL A 203 -4.81 0.27 10.28
C VAL A 203 -4.54 -1.21 10.49
N LYS A 204 -4.95 -1.75 11.64
CA LYS A 204 -4.95 -3.19 11.90
C LYS A 204 -6.29 -3.60 12.48
N GLY A 205 -6.90 -4.62 11.87
CA GLY A 205 -8.11 -5.25 12.38
C GLY A 205 -7.83 -6.34 13.42
N ALA A 206 -8.89 -6.77 14.10
CA ALA A 206 -8.87 -7.92 15.00
C ALA A 206 -8.24 -9.17 14.34
N ASN A 207 -7.66 -10.05 15.15
CA ASN A 207 -6.86 -11.23 14.75
C ASN A 207 -5.60 -10.92 13.92
N ASN A 208 -5.32 -9.65 13.58
CA ASN A 208 -4.16 -9.24 12.80
C ASN A 208 -4.01 -10.03 11.48
N GLU A 209 -5.12 -10.20 10.77
CA GLU A 209 -5.19 -10.92 9.49
C GLU A 209 -4.54 -10.10 8.37
N TRP A 210 -3.93 -10.74 7.37
CA TRP A 210 -3.22 -10.01 6.31
C TRP A 210 -4.15 -9.15 5.43
N TYR A 211 -5.45 -9.44 5.39
CA TYR A 211 -6.43 -8.77 4.54
C TYR A 211 -7.17 -7.60 5.21
N ASN A 212 -7.03 -7.42 6.53
CA ASN A 212 -7.63 -6.31 7.29
C ASN A 212 -6.57 -5.31 7.80
N GLN A 213 -5.49 -5.17 7.05
CA GLN A 213 -4.38 -4.30 7.36
C GLN A 213 -4.14 -3.27 6.27
N ILE A 214 -3.85 -2.04 6.68
CA ILE A 214 -3.31 -0.99 5.85
C ILE A 214 -2.01 -0.53 6.51
N ASP A 215 -0.93 -0.47 5.75
CA ASP A 215 0.30 0.20 6.16
C ASP A 215 0.85 0.95 4.96
N LEU A 216 0.50 2.23 4.87
CA LEU A 216 0.93 3.13 3.81
C LEU A 216 1.79 4.23 4.41
N ARG A 217 2.99 4.41 3.87
CA ARG A 217 3.98 5.37 4.37
C ARG A 217 4.59 6.15 3.22
N VAL A 218 4.73 7.45 3.45
CA VAL A 218 5.56 8.34 2.65
C VAL A 218 6.62 8.89 3.59
N ASP A 219 7.78 8.21 3.63
CA ASP A 219 8.83 8.50 4.61
C ASP A 219 9.63 9.76 4.28
N ASN A 220 9.53 10.28 3.06
CA ASN A 220 10.16 11.51 2.62
C ASN A 220 9.51 12.05 1.32
N SER A 221 8.85 13.20 1.38
CA SER A 221 8.33 13.91 0.21
C SER A 221 8.11 15.39 0.53
N LYS A 222 8.10 16.22 -0.52
CA LYS A 222 7.61 17.62 -0.41
C LYS A 222 6.10 17.69 -0.21
N ASN A 223 5.36 16.65 -0.58
CA ASN A 223 3.90 16.57 -0.57
C ASN A 223 3.42 15.24 0.06
N PRO A 224 3.84 14.91 1.29
CA PRO A 224 3.68 13.56 1.83
C PRO A 224 2.22 13.14 2.01
N VAL A 225 1.33 14.08 2.36
CA VAL A 225 -0.10 13.80 2.56
C VAL A 225 -0.81 13.52 1.21
N GLU A 226 -0.42 14.22 0.15
CA GLU A 226 -0.98 14.03 -1.20
C GLU A 226 -0.49 12.70 -1.82
N GLU A 227 0.79 12.37 -1.62
CA GLU A 227 1.34 11.08 -2.03
C GLU A 227 0.72 9.93 -1.24
N LEU A 228 0.43 10.12 0.06
CA LEU A 228 -0.28 9.13 0.86
C LEU A 228 -1.71 8.88 0.34
N GLN A 229 -2.40 9.91 -0.14
CA GLN A 229 -3.67 9.76 -0.86
C GLN A 229 -3.51 9.01 -2.18
N THR A 230 -2.40 9.21 -2.89
CA THR A 230 -2.09 8.46 -4.11
C THR A 230 -1.91 6.96 -3.80
N LEU A 231 -1.19 6.62 -2.73
CA LEU A 231 -1.06 5.22 -2.28
C LEU A 231 -2.40 4.61 -1.89
N MET A 232 -3.26 5.36 -1.19
CA MET A 232 -4.62 4.92 -0.84
C MET A 232 -5.47 4.68 -2.10
N ASN A 233 -5.35 5.56 -3.08
CA ASN A 233 -6.02 5.39 -4.38
C ASN A 233 -5.53 4.13 -5.08
N TYR A 234 -4.23 3.86 -5.10
CA TYR A 234 -3.68 2.64 -5.71
C TYR A 234 -4.18 1.36 -5.04
N HIS A 235 -4.27 1.36 -3.71
CA HIS A 235 -4.85 0.25 -2.96
C HIS A 235 -6.29 -0.03 -3.39
N TYR A 236 -7.18 0.95 -3.27
CA TYR A 236 -8.60 0.77 -3.58
C TYR A 236 -8.88 0.65 -5.08
N GLY A 237 -8.09 1.30 -5.95
CA GLY A 237 -8.20 1.22 -7.39
C GLY A 237 -8.01 -0.21 -7.90
N ARG A 238 -7.07 -0.97 -7.32
CA ARG A 238 -6.91 -2.40 -7.62
C ARG A 238 -8.15 -3.22 -7.25
N ILE A 239 -8.76 -2.90 -6.11
CA ILE A 239 -9.99 -3.55 -5.65
C ILE A 239 -11.14 -3.23 -6.62
N ARG A 240 -11.28 -1.96 -7.05
CA ARG A 240 -12.28 -1.54 -8.04
C ARG A 240 -12.09 -2.22 -9.39
N LEU A 241 -10.85 -2.36 -9.85
CA LEU A 241 -10.54 -3.07 -11.09
C LEU A 241 -10.97 -4.55 -11.01
N ASN A 242 -10.67 -5.23 -9.89
CA ASN A 242 -11.11 -6.61 -9.68
C ASN A 242 -12.65 -6.72 -9.62
N GLN A 243 -13.31 -5.78 -8.95
CA GLN A 243 -14.77 -5.72 -8.89
C GLN A 243 -15.41 -5.50 -10.28
N ALA A 244 -14.77 -4.71 -11.14
CA ALA A 244 -15.23 -4.49 -12.51
C ALA A 244 -15.19 -5.79 -13.33
N LEU A 245 -14.06 -6.50 -13.30
CA LEU A 245 -13.89 -7.78 -13.98
C LEU A 245 -14.82 -8.87 -13.44
N TYR A 246 -15.01 -8.91 -12.11
CA TYR A 246 -15.99 -9.81 -11.49
C TYR A 246 -17.41 -9.51 -11.98
N ALA A 247 -17.85 -8.25 -11.93
CA ALA A 247 -19.17 -7.86 -12.40
C ALA A 247 -19.40 -8.21 -13.89
N LYS A 248 -18.36 -8.08 -14.73
CA LYS A 248 -18.41 -8.50 -16.13
C LYS A 248 -18.64 -10.01 -16.28
N ARG A 249 -17.97 -10.85 -15.49
CA ARG A 249 -18.18 -12.31 -15.50
C ARG A 249 -19.57 -12.70 -15.07
N GLU A 250 -20.14 -12.01 -14.09
CA GLU A 250 -21.52 -12.19 -13.63
C GLU A 250 -22.58 -11.60 -14.60
N GLY A 251 -22.17 -11.08 -15.76
CA GLY A 251 -23.09 -10.49 -16.75
C GLY A 251 -23.60 -9.09 -16.39
N ASN A 252 -23.12 -8.46 -15.31
CA ASN A 252 -23.52 -7.12 -14.89
C ASN A 252 -22.62 -6.04 -15.52
N LEU A 253 -22.88 -5.70 -16.79
CA LEU A 253 -22.08 -4.76 -17.56
C LEU A 253 -22.10 -3.33 -17.01
N GLU A 254 -23.24 -2.87 -16.50
CA GLU A 254 -23.37 -1.51 -15.93
C GLU A 254 -22.47 -1.35 -14.71
N ARG A 255 -22.51 -2.31 -13.77
CA ARG A 255 -21.61 -2.31 -12.62
C ARG A 255 -20.15 -2.45 -13.04
N ALA A 256 -19.86 -3.26 -14.06
CA ALA A 256 -18.51 -3.42 -14.58
C ALA A 256 -17.93 -2.08 -15.08
N LYS A 257 -18.69 -1.35 -15.90
CA LYS A 257 -18.30 -0.03 -16.41
C LYS A 257 -18.12 0.98 -15.27
N GLN A 258 -19.07 1.06 -14.35
CA GLN A 258 -18.99 1.96 -13.19
C GLN A 258 -17.69 1.73 -12.38
N LYS A 259 -17.42 0.47 -12.04
CA LYS A 259 -16.23 0.12 -11.24
C LYS A 259 -14.93 0.28 -12.01
N LEU A 260 -14.94 0.08 -13.32
CA LEU A 260 -13.78 0.33 -14.15
C LEU A 260 -13.43 1.83 -14.19
N THR A 261 -14.43 2.71 -14.35
CA THR A 261 -14.21 4.16 -14.30
C THR A 261 -13.66 4.63 -12.95
N GLU A 262 -14.18 4.10 -11.84
CA GLU A 262 -13.60 4.34 -10.51
C GLU A 262 -12.14 3.89 -10.45
N ALA A 263 -11.83 2.69 -10.95
CA ALA A 263 -10.46 2.15 -10.96
C ALA A 263 -9.50 2.98 -11.82
N GLU A 264 -9.92 3.41 -13.00
CA GLU A 264 -9.13 4.23 -13.93
C GLU A 264 -8.68 5.55 -13.29
N SER A 265 -9.61 6.23 -12.61
CA SER A 265 -9.30 7.46 -11.88
C SER A 265 -8.28 7.22 -10.77
N MET A 266 -8.47 6.14 -9.99
CA MET A 266 -7.66 5.85 -8.82
C MET A 266 -6.27 5.30 -9.16
N LEU A 267 -6.12 4.57 -10.28
CA LEU A 267 -4.86 3.94 -10.70
C LEU A 267 -4.02 4.81 -11.65
N ASN A 268 -4.50 6.00 -11.96
CA ASN A 268 -3.80 6.95 -12.81
C ASN A 268 -2.40 7.29 -12.23
N GLY A 269 -1.37 7.26 -13.09
CA GLY A 269 0.03 7.47 -12.68
C GLY A 269 0.76 6.20 -12.27
N TRP A 270 0.07 5.07 -12.08
CA TRP A 270 0.72 3.77 -11.88
C TRP A 270 0.87 3.02 -13.20
N THR A 271 1.94 3.30 -13.94
CA THR A 271 2.20 2.73 -15.28
C THR A 271 2.15 1.20 -15.30
N GLY A 272 2.51 0.53 -14.19
CA GLY A 272 2.42 -0.93 -14.04
C GLY A 272 0.98 -1.50 -14.07
N MET A 273 -0.04 -0.65 -13.92
CA MET A 273 -1.44 -1.04 -13.97
C MET A 273 -2.08 -0.80 -15.34
N TYR A 274 -1.45 -0.03 -16.23
CA TYR A 274 -2.08 0.41 -17.48
C TYR A 274 -2.45 -0.76 -18.40
N SER A 275 -1.62 -1.80 -18.46
CA SER A 275 -1.93 -2.99 -19.26
C SER A 275 -3.19 -3.71 -18.76
N LYS A 276 -3.35 -3.83 -17.44
CA LYS A 276 -4.54 -4.44 -16.81
C LYS A 276 -5.79 -3.59 -17.02
N ILE A 277 -5.65 -2.26 -16.95
CA ILE A 277 -6.76 -1.32 -17.21
C ILE A 277 -7.19 -1.39 -18.68
N ALA A 278 -6.25 -1.43 -19.61
CA ALA A 278 -6.54 -1.59 -21.04
C ALA A 278 -7.25 -2.92 -21.31
N GLY A 279 -6.75 -4.03 -20.76
CA GLY A 279 -7.41 -5.34 -20.85
C GLY A 279 -8.83 -5.33 -20.27
N ALA A 280 -9.03 -4.70 -19.11
CA ALA A 280 -10.36 -4.57 -18.52
C ALA A 280 -11.33 -3.74 -19.38
N ASN A 281 -10.84 -2.67 -20.03
CA ASN A 281 -11.63 -1.89 -20.98
C ASN A 281 -12.06 -2.72 -22.18
N ILE A 282 -11.17 -3.55 -22.74
CA ILE A 282 -11.52 -4.49 -23.80
C ILE A 282 -12.58 -5.48 -23.32
N ALA A 283 -12.41 -6.06 -22.13
CA ALA A 283 -13.35 -7.01 -21.56
C ALA A 283 -14.77 -6.43 -21.43
N VAL A 284 -14.92 -5.12 -21.20
CA VAL A 284 -16.22 -4.44 -21.11
C VAL A 284 -16.67 -3.75 -22.42
N GLY A 285 -15.93 -3.93 -23.52
CA GLY A 285 -16.26 -3.39 -24.84
C GLY A 285 -15.93 -1.91 -25.04
N ASN A 286 -15.01 -1.34 -24.26
CA ASN A 286 -14.56 0.05 -24.35
C ASN A 286 -13.18 0.15 -25.04
N GLU A 287 -13.13 -0.19 -26.33
CA GLU A 287 -11.87 -0.21 -27.10
C GLU A 287 -11.15 1.14 -27.11
N ASN A 288 -11.88 2.25 -27.28
CA ASN A 288 -11.28 3.59 -27.31
C ASN A 288 -10.51 3.92 -26.03
N SER A 289 -11.05 3.56 -24.85
CA SER A 289 -10.32 3.76 -23.60
C SER A 289 -9.10 2.84 -23.50
N ALA A 290 -9.20 1.59 -23.93
CA ALA A 290 -8.05 0.69 -23.97
C ALA A 290 -6.91 1.25 -24.83
N VAL A 291 -7.21 1.76 -26.03
CA VAL A 291 -6.25 2.43 -26.92
C VAL A 291 -5.62 3.65 -26.23
N ASN A 292 -6.41 4.47 -25.52
CA ASN A 292 -5.91 5.62 -24.79
C ASN A 292 -4.91 5.23 -23.69
N TRP A 293 -5.20 4.17 -22.91
CA TRP A 293 -4.27 3.67 -21.89
C TRP A 293 -2.99 3.08 -22.47
N ILE A 294 -3.07 2.39 -23.61
CA ILE A 294 -1.91 1.88 -24.36
C ILE A 294 -1.01 3.04 -24.79
N LYS A 295 -1.59 4.06 -25.45
CA LYS A 295 -0.87 5.25 -25.89
C LYS A 295 -0.25 6.01 -24.72
N LYS A 296 -0.98 6.11 -23.61
CA LYS A 296 -0.48 6.74 -22.39
C LYS A 296 0.74 6.01 -21.82
N GLY A 297 0.70 4.68 -21.75
CA GLY A 297 1.85 3.88 -21.32
C GLY A 297 3.09 4.11 -22.17
N LEU A 298 2.93 4.15 -23.50
CA LEU A 298 4.01 4.45 -24.44
C LEU A 298 4.55 5.87 -24.31
N ALA A 299 3.68 6.85 -24.05
CA ALA A 299 4.06 8.25 -23.89
C ALA A 299 4.86 8.50 -22.59
N GLU A 300 4.49 7.83 -21.50
CA GLU A 300 5.17 7.94 -20.21
C GLU A 300 6.47 7.11 -20.15
N ASN A 301 6.52 5.98 -20.87
CA ASN A 301 7.67 5.09 -20.89
C ASN A 301 7.79 4.37 -22.24
N SER A 302 8.81 4.69 -23.04
CA SER A 302 9.02 4.06 -24.35
C SER A 302 9.27 2.54 -24.27
N ASN A 303 9.80 2.03 -23.15
CA ASN A 303 9.98 0.59 -22.92
C ASN A 303 8.67 -0.13 -22.57
N TRP A 304 7.58 0.62 -22.35
CA TRP A 304 6.24 0.05 -22.19
C TRP A 304 5.79 -0.72 -23.42
N LYS A 305 6.43 -0.50 -24.59
CA LYS A 305 6.26 -1.29 -25.82
C LYS A 305 6.35 -2.82 -25.62
N THR A 306 7.04 -3.26 -24.57
CA THR A 306 7.10 -4.67 -24.14
C THR A 306 5.72 -5.29 -23.84
N ASN A 307 4.70 -4.46 -23.57
CA ASN A 307 3.32 -4.90 -23.34
C ASN A 307 2.47 -4.98 -24.62
N LEU A 308 2.93 -4.41 -25.75
CA LEU A 308 2.13 -4.35 -26.99
C LEU A 308 1.69 -5.71 -27.54
N PRO A 309 2.49 -6.79 -27.44
CA PRO A 309 2.06 -8.10 -27.92
C PRO A 309 0.77 -8.61 -27.26
N ALA A 310 0.54 -8.30 -25.99
CA ALA A 310 -0.69 -8.65 -25.29
C ALA A 310 -1.95 -8.05 -25.94
N PHE A 311 -1.79 -6.99 -26.75
CA PHE A 311 -2.88 -6.30 -27.44
C PHE A 311 -2.94 -6.66 -28.93
N TYR A 312 -2.41 -7.81 -29.35
CA TYR A 312 -2.41 -8.29 -30.75
C TYR A 312 -3.78 -8.19 -31.45
N PHE A 313 -4.87 -8.41 -30.73
CA PHE A 313 -6.22 -8.31 -31.26
C PHE A 313 -6.61 -6.88 -31.72
N LEU A 314 -5.85 -5.85 -31.30
CA LEU A 314 -5.98 -4.47 -31.76
C LEU A 314 -5.03 -4.11 -32.91
N ARG A 315 -4.34 -5.08 -33.53
CA ARG A 315 -3.37 -4.82 -34.62
C ARG A 315 -3.95 -4.06 -35.81
N ASP A 316 -5.26 -4.17 -36.05
CA ASP A 316 -5.94 -3.51 -37.16
C ASP A 316 -6.57 -2.17 -36.76
N ASN A 317 -6.53 -1.82 -35.46
CA ASN A 317 -6.99 -0.52 -34.99
C ASN A 317 -6.17 0.61 -35.63
N LEU A 318 -6.85 1.65 -36.13
CA LEU A 318 -6.21 2.72 -36.91
C LEU A 318 -5.08 3.44 -36.16
N GLU A 319 -5.17 3.53 -34.83
CA GLU A 319 -4.19 4.19 -33.99
C GLU A 319 -3.04 3.27 -33.57
N LEU A 320 -3.25 1.95 -33.58
CA LEU A 320 -2.29 0.96 -33.11
C LEU A 320 -1.62 0.14 -34.23
N LYS A 321 -2.18 0.11 -35.44
CA LYS A 321 -1.63 -0.68 -36.58
C LYS A 321 -0.21 -0.31 -36.99
N SER A 322 0.21 0.92 -36.72
CA SER A 322 1.57 1.38 -37.01
C SER A 322 2.59 0.94 -35.96
N ILE A 323 2.14 0.49 -34.79
CA ILE A 323 3.01 0.16 -33.64
C ILE A 323 2.92 -1.31 -33.20
N ILE A 324 1.78 -1.97 -33.38
CA ILE A 324 1.66 -3.42 -33.18
C ILE A 324 2.12 -4.10 -34.48
N LYS A 325 3.28 -4.77 -34.42
CA LYS A 325 3.93 -5.40 -35.58
C LYS A 325 4.09 -6.91 -35.35
N PRO A 326 3.06 -7.71 -35.66
CA PRO A 326 3.09 -9.16 -35.43
C PRO A 326 4.26 -9.87 -36.13
N ASP A 327 4.70 -9.39 -37.30
CA ASP A 327 5.84 -9.96 -38.03
C ASP A 327 7.18 -9.84 -37.28
N SER A 328 7.24 -8.99 -36.24
CA SER A 328 8.42 -8.81 -35.38
C SER A 328 8.32 -9.55 -34.05
N PHE A 329 7.22 -10.26 -33.79
CA PHE A 329 6.99 -10.93 -32.52
C PHE A 329 7.89 -12.15 -32.36
N SER A 330 8.56 -12.21 -31.22
CA SER A 330 9.20 -13.43 -30.73
C SER A 330 8.16 -14.45 -30.25
N VAL A 331 8.60 -15.68 -29.97
CA VAL A 331 7.75 -16.70 -29.34
C VAL A 331 7.12 -16.19 -28.04
N LYS A 332 7.88 -15.45 -27.22
CA LYS A 332 7.39 -14.88 -25.96
C LYS A 332 6.34 -13.78 -26.17
N ASP A 333 6.46 -13.03 -27.26
CA ASP A 333 5.46 -12.02 -27.63
C ASP A 333 4.14 -12.69 -28.02
N TRP A 334 4.20 -13.81 -28.74
CA TRP A 334 3.03 -14.63 -29.07
C TRP A 334 2.40 -15.29 -27.84
N GLU A 335 3.20 -15.79 -26.91
CA GLU A 335 2.71 -16.28 -25.61
C GLU A 335 1.95 -15.18 -24.85
N SER A 336 2.43 -13.93 -24.89
CA SER A 336 1.76 -12.78 -24.30
C SER A 336 0.42 -12.45 -24.98
N ALA A 337 0.37 -12.49 -26.33
CA ALA A 337 -0.84 -12.28 -27.11
C ALA A 337 -1.93 -13.32 -26.79
N ILE A 338 -1.56 -14.61 -26.87
CA ILE A 338 -2.44 -15.75 -26.57
C ILE A 338 -2.88 -15.71 -25.10
N GLY A 339 -1.96 -15.42 -24.18
CA GLY A 339 -2.26 -15.32 -22.75
C GLY A 339 -3.31 -14.25 -22.47
N MET A 340 -3.23 -13.08 -23.12
CA MET A 340 -4.25 -12.04 -22.97
C MET A 340 -5.60 -12.44 -23.57
N LEU A 341 -5.64 -13.05 -24.75
CA LEU A 341 -6.88 -13.54 -25.36
C LEU A 341 -7.61 -14.54 -24.44
N SER A 342 -6.87 -15.49 -23.86
CA SER A 342 -7.45 -16.43 -22.90
C SER A 342 -7.90 -15.74 -21.61
N ASN A 343 -7.15 -14.75 -21.10
CA ASN A 343 -7.61 -13.94 -19.95
C ASN A 343 -8.91 -13.16 -20.23
N LEU A 344 -9.18 -12.83 -21.50
CA LEU A 344 -10.43 -12.21 -21.95
C LEU A 344 -11.54 -13.22 -22.23
N GLY A 345 -11.27 -14.53 -22.08
CA GLY A 345 -12.21 -15.61 -22.36
C GLY A 345 -12.46 -15.85 -23.85
N GLN A 346 -11.52 -15.46 -24.72
CA GLN A 346 -11.63 -15.63 -26.17
C GLN A 346 -10.98 -16.94 -26.64
N GLU A 347 -11.40 -18.06 -26.06
CA GLU A 347 -10.72 -19.36 -26.24
C GLU A 347 -10.72 -19.87 -27.68
N LEU A 348 -11.77 -19.59 -28.46
CA LEU A 348 -11.81 -19.92 -29.90
C LEU A 348 -10.76 -19.14 -30.70
N GLU A 349 -10.55 -17.87 -30.38
CA GLU A 349 -9.53 -17.04 -31.04
C GLU A 349 -8.12 -17.49 -30.61
N VAL A 350 -7.96 -17.92 -29.35
CA VAL A 350 -6.72 -18.54 -28.87
C VAL A 350 -6.38 -19.77 -29.70
N ILE A 351 -7.32 -20.72 -29.82
CA ILE A 351 -7.10 -21.97 -30.56
C ILE A 351 -6.70 -21.66 -32.01
N LYS A 352 -7.49 -20.82 -32.69
CA LYS A 352 -7.23 -20.45 -34.08
C LYS A 352 -5.85 -19.81 -34.26
N LEU A 353 -5.54 -18.78 -33.48
CA LEU A 353 -4.26 -18.08 -33.59
C LEU A 353 -3.09 -19.02 -33.29
N ALA A 354 -3.22 -19.88 -32.29
CA ALA A 354 -2.16 -20.76 -31.89
C ALA A 354 -1.90 -21.89 -32.92
N GLU A 355 -2.95 -22.40 -33.59
CA GLU A 355 -2.81 -23.31 -34.72
C GLU A 355 -2.08 -22.64 -35.90
N GLU A 356 -2.43 -21.39 -36.23
CA GLU A 356 -1.71 -20.62 -37.26
C GLU A 356 -0.22 -20.41 -36.94
N LEU A 357 0.13 -20.28 -35.65
CA LEU A 357 1.51 -20.15 -35.20
C LEU A 357 2.27 -21.47 -35.28
N ILE A 358 1.64 -22.59 -34.89
CA ILE A 358 2.22 -23.93 -35.00
C ILE A 358 2.52 -24.26 -36.48
N ASP A 359 1.62 -23.93 -37.39
CA ASP A 359 1.83 -24.11 -38.84
C ASP A 359 3.02 -23.32 -39.38
N LYS A 360 3.38 -22.21 -38.71
CA LYS A 360 4.56 -21.40 -39.01
C LYS A 360 5.82 -21.84 -38.24
N ASN A 361 5.77 -22.98 -37.56
CA ASN A 361 6.82 -23.48 -36.65
C ASN A 361 7.14 -22.51 -35.50
N ILE A 362 6.16 -21.71 -35.07
CA ILE A 362 6.25 -20.85 -33.89
C ILE A 362 5.54 -21.58 -32.76
N GLU A 363 6.32 -22.25 -31.92
CA GLU A 363 5.79 -23.13 -30.87
C GLU A 363 6.67 -23.11 -29.62
N SER A 364 6.05 -23.28 -28.45
CA SER A 364 6.73 -23.46 -27.17
C SER A 364 5.95 -24.40 -26.26
N SER A 365 6.57 -24.81 -25.16
CA SER A 365 5.86 -25.55 -24.11
C SER A 365 4.67 -24.73 -23.57
N TYR A 366 4.89 -23.44 -23.27
CA TYR A 366 3.84 -22.60 -22.70
C TYR A 366 2.72 -22.30 -23.70
N LEU A 367 3.03 -22.13 -24.99
CA LEU A 367 2.02 -21.98 -26.04
C LEU A 367 1.14 -23.25 -26.15
N ASN A 368 1.74 -24.44 -26.08
CA ASN A 368 0.98 -25.69 -26.02
C ASN A 368 0.12 -25.80 -24.76
N PHE A 369 0.62 -25.35 -23.61
CA PHE A 369 -0.20 -25.26 -22.40
C PHE A 369 -1.42 -24.35 -22.60
N LEU A 370 -1.24 -23.16 -23.17
CA LEU A 370 -2.34 -22.23 -23.40
C LEU A 370 -3.40 -22.82 -24.34
N ILE A 371 -2.98 -23.48 -25.43
CA ILE A 371 -3.90 -24.20 -26.33
C ILE A 371 -4.65 -25.31 -25.60
N GLY A 372 -3.92 -26.14 -24.83
CA GLY A 372 -4.51 -27.23 -24.07
C GLY A 372 -5.55 -26.74 -23.07
N ARG A 373 -5.28 -25.61 -22.41
CA ARG A 373 -6.22 -24.93 -21.52
C ARG A 373 -7.46 -24.42 -22.25
N SER A 374 -7.30 -23.81 -23.42
CA SER A 374 -8.43 -23.35 -24.24
C SER A 374 -9.32 -24.50 -24.68
N TYR A 375 -8.73 -25.60 -25.18
CA TYR A 375 -9.49 -26.81 -25.53
C TYR A 375 -10.21 -27.43 -24.33
N PHE A 376 -9.62 -27.38 -23.13
CA PHE A 376 -10.28 -27.82 -21.91
C PHE A 376 -11.53 -26.97 -21.60
N TYR A 377 -11.45 -25.64 -21.73
CA TYR A 377 -12.61 -24.77 -21.54
C TYR A 377 -13.70 -24.97 -22.60
N GLU A 378 -13.32 -25.27 -23.84
CA GLU A 378 -14.24 -25.63 -24.93
C GLU A 378 -14.75 -27.08 -24.86
N LYS A 379 -14.40 -27.83 -23.80
CA LYS A 379 -14.82 -29.22 -23.55
C LYS A 379 -14.33 -30.22 -24.59
N GLU A 380 -13.22 -29.92 -25.27
CA GLU A 380 -12.55 -30.82 -26.21
C GLU A 380 -11.39 -31.57 -25.51
N THR A 381 -11.74 -32.46 -24.58
CA THR A 381 -10.80 -33.10 -23.65
C THR A 381 -9.63 -33.81 -24.32
N ASP A 382 -9.86 -34.56 -25.40
CA ASP A 382 -8.79 -35.30 -26.10
C ASP A 382 -7.74 -34.37 -26.70
N LYS A 383 -8.19 -33.24 -27.28
CA LYS A 383 -7.28 -32.22 -27.82
C LYS A 383 -6.55 -31.49 -26.70
N ALA A 384 -7.23 -31.21 -25.59
CA ALA A 384 -6.62 -30.62 -24.41
C ALA A 384 -5.46 -31.48 -23.90
N ILE A 385 -5.69 -32.79 -23.68
CA ILE A 385 -4.67 -33.75 -23.23
C ILE A 385 -3.49 -33.78 -24.20
N LYS A 386 -3.74 -33.89 -25.50
CA LYS A 386 -2.70 -33.93 -26.53
C LYS A 386 -1.74 -32.74 -26.44
N HIS A 387 -2.27 -31.52 -26.28
CA HIS A 387 -1.44 -30.32 -26.18
C HIS A 387 -0.73 -30.21 -24.84
N LEU A 388 -1.36 -30.59 -23.72
CA LEU A 388 -0.74 -30.59 -22.40
C LEU A 388 0.43 -31.59 -22.31
N GLU A 389 0.28 -32.79 -22.88
CA GLU A 389 1.36 -33.77 -22.95
C GLU A 389 2.50 -33.30 -23.85
N LYS A 390 2.18 -32.62 -24.96
CA LYS A 390 3.19 -32.00 -25.82
C LYS A 390 3.96 -30.89 -25.08
N ALA A 391 3.26 -30.05 -24.30
CA ALA A 391 3.89 -29.03 -23.47
C ALA A 391 4.92 -29.66 -22.50
N LEU A 392 4.54 -30.72 -21.79
CA LEU A 392 5.42 -31.44 -20.86
C LEU A 392 6.59 -32.16 -21.55
N LYS A 393 6.39 -32.61 -22.78
CA LYS A 393 7.47 -33.19 -23.58
C LYS A 393 8.52 -32.15 -23.99
N MET A 394 8.08 -30.91 -24.26
CA MET A 394 8.97 -29.80 -24.60
C MET A 394 9.68 -29.23 -23.37
N ASP A 395 8.99 -29.20 -22.23
CA ASP A 395 9.51 -28.75 -20.95
C ASP A 395 8.83 -29.52 -19.81
N SER A 396 9.56 -30.44 -19.21
CA SER A 396 9.06 -31.29 -18.11
C SER A 396 8.79 -30.52 -16.83
N GLU A 397 9.26 -29.27 -16.70
CA GLU A 397 9.03 -28.41 -15.54
C GLU A 397 7.81 -27.48 -15.71
N ASN A 398 7.02 -27.66 -16.79
CA ASN A 398 5.78 -26.90 -16.97
C ASN A 398 4.68 -27.35 -15.99
N ILE A 399 4.73 -26.82 -14.76
CA ILE A 399 3.82 -27.14 -13.66
C ILE A 399 2.35 -26.84 -14.03
N GLU A 400 2.08 -25.76 -14.77
CA GLU A 400 0.72 -25.39 -15.14
C GLU A 400 0.08 -26.45 -16.07
N ALA A 401 0.86 -26.97 -17.02
CA ALA A 401 0.42 -28.08 -17.87
C ALA A 401 0.18 -29.35 -17.06
N GLN A 402 1.10 -29.70 -16.16
CA GLN A 402 0.96 -30.88 -15.30
C GLN A 402 -0.28 -30.80 -14.41
N MET A 403 -0.50 -29.68 -13.73
CA MET A 403 -1.65 -29.48 -12.85
C MET A 403 -2.99 -29.60 -13.59
N LEU A 404 -3.08 -29.01 -14.79
CA LEU A 404 -4.31 -29.10 -15.58
C LEU A 404 -4.54 -30.53 -16.10
N LEU A 405 -3.48 -31.22 -16.55
CA LEU A 405 -3.56 -32.60 -17.00
C LEU A 405 -4.02 -33.55 -15.89
N ASP A 406 -3.48 -33.39 -14.68
CA ASP A 406 -3.90 -34.16 -13.50
C ASP A 406 -5.37 -33.89 -13.16
N LYS A 407 -5.80 -32.62 -13.21
CA LYS A 407 -7.20 -32.25 -13.02
C LYS A 407 -8.13 -32.90 -14.04
N ILE A 408 -7.70 -32.98 -15.31
CA ILE A 408 -8.49 -33.63 -16.36
C ILE A 408 -8.59 -35.13 -16.11
N ARG A 409 -7.51 -35.80 -15.70
CA ARG A 409 -7.48 -37.26 -15.49
C ARG A 409 -8.26 -37.74 -14.26
N ILE A 410 -8.50 -36.85 -13.30
CA ILE A 410 -9.26 -37.13 -12.07
C ILE A 410 -10.78 -36.99 -12.30
N ASN A 411 -11.20 -36.19 -13.29
CA ASN A 411 -12.61 -35.98 -13.65
C ASN A 411 -13.02 -36.90 -14.81
#